data_AF-A0A399T3L2-F1
#
_entry.id   AF-A0A399T3L2-F1
#
_cell.length_a   1.000
_cell.length_b   1.000
_cell.length_c   1.000
_cell.angle_alpha   90.00
_cell.angle_beta   90.00
_cell.angle_gamma   90.00
#
_symmetry.space_group_name_H-M   'P 1'
#
loop_
_entity.id
_entity.type
_entity.pdbx_description
1 polymer ?
#
loop_
_entity_poly.entity_id
_entity_poly.type
_entity_poly.pdbx_seq_one_letter_code
_entity_poly.pdbx_strand_id
1 'polypeptide(L)'
;MGEDIILAIIWLGFFAAVFLGWYFYIQARNKERMSLIEKGKDVSEIYAKREIKFRVPWLKIGIILTGFSFGWLAAFIISDVLTSAKIMRNYNEAPLIMGIIFLFTAISILVAYFADKPKSKQ
;
A
#
# COMPACT_ATOMS: atom_id res chain seq x y z
N MET A 1 31.05 -3.80 3.69
CA MET A 1 31.07 -2.71 4.68
C MET A 1 30.96 -1.33 4.04
N GLY A 2 31.78 -0.95 3.04
CA GLY A 2 31.62 0.35 2.36
C GLY A 2 30.37 0.45 1.46
N GLU A 3 30.05 -0.61 0.72
CA GLU A 3 28.89 -0.65 -0.18
C GLU A 3 27.55 -0.57 0.57
N ASP A 4 27.46 -1.22 1.73
CA ASP A 4 26.26 -1.22 2.58
C ASP A 4 25.93 0.18 3.10
N ILE A 5 26.96 0.97 3.44
CA ILE A 5 26.84 2.35 3.91
C ILE A 5 26.36 3.25 2.77
N ILE A 6 26.87 3.05 1.55
CA ILE A 6 26.44 3.80 0.36
C ILE A 6 24.95 3.55 0.08
N LEU A 7 24.52 2.29 0.11
CA LEU A 7 23.11 1.92 -0.06
C LEU A 7 22.24 2.57 1.03
N ALA A 8 22.68 2.56 2.28
CA ALA A 8 21.95 3.19 3.38
C ALA A 8 21.77 4.70 3.19
N ILE A 9 22.81 5.41 2.74
CA ILE A 9 22.74 6.86 2.49
C ILE A 9 21.79 7.17 1.33
N ILE A 10 21.80 6.35 0.27
CA ILE A 10 20.89 6.53 -0.88
C ILE A 10 19.43 6.39 -0.44
N TRP A 11 19.11 5.33 0.31
CA TRP A 11 17.76 5.13 0.83
C TRP A 11 17.32 6.23 1.80
N LEU A 12 18.22 6.65 2.70
CA LEU A 12 17.94 7.72 3.66
C LEU A 12 17.71 9.06 2.95
N GLY A 13 18.51 9.37 1.92
CA GLY A 13 18.33 10.54 1.07
C GLY A 13 17.00 10.51 0.31
N PHE A 14 16.60 9.35 -0.21
CA PHE A 14 15.31 9.17 -0.88
C PHE A 14 14.13 9.45 0.06
N PHE A 15 14.13 8.85 1.25
CA PHE A 15 13.07 9.11 2.24
C PHE A 15 13.06 10.56 2.71
N ALA A 16 14.22 11.17 2.92
CA ALA A 16 14.32 12.58 3.26
C ALA A 16 13.73 13.46 2.16
N ALA A 17 14.07 13.23 0.89
CA ALA A 17 13.54 14.01 -0.23
C ALA A 17 12.01 13.93 -0.34
N VAL A 18 11.43 12.74 -0.22
CA VAL A 18 9.97 12.53 -0.22
C VAL A 18 9.32 13.24 0.97
N PHE A 19 9.89 13.09 2.17
CA PHE A 19 9.38 13.71 3.38
C PHE A 19 9.43 15.24 3.31
N LEU A 20 10.58 15.82 2.90
CA LEU A 20 10.74 17.26 2.77
C LEU A 20 9.81 17.83 1.70
N GLY A 21 9.66 17.15 0.55
CA GLY A 21 8.74 17.57 -0.51
C GLY A 21 7.29 17.63 -0.02
N TRP A 22 6.85 16.58 0.69
CA TRP A 22 5.52 16.55 1.31
C TRP A 22 5.34 17.61 2.40
N TYR A 23 6.33 17.77 3.27
CA TYR A 23 6.33 18.76 4.36
C TYR A 23 6.25 20.19 3.83
N PHE A 24 7.07 20.54 2.84
CA PHE A 24 7.04 21.86 2.21
C PHE A 24 5.72 22.11 1.47
N TYR A 25 5.16 21.10 0.80
CA TYR A 25 3.84 21.23 0.17
C TYR A 25 2.76 21.61 1.18
N ILE A 26 2.71 20.93 2.34
CA ILE A 26 1.75 21.26 3.41
C ILE A 26 2.04 22.65 3.99
N GLN A 27 3.31 22.99 4.22
CA GLN A 27 3.69 24.28 4.80
C GLN A 27 3.34 25.45 3.86
N ALA A 28 3.56 25.30 2.55
CA ALA A 28 3.18 26.28 1.54
C ALA A 28 1.66 26.52 1.55
N ARG A 29 0.87 25.44 1.57
CA ARG A 29 -0.59 25.54 1.66
C ARG A 29 -1.05 26.23 2.94
N ASN A 30 -0.36 26.02 4.06
CA ASN A 30 -0.73 26.67 5.31
C ASN A 30 -0.39 28.17 5.31
N LYS A 31 0.71 28.58 4.65
CA LYS A 31 1.07 29.99 4.46
C LYS A 31 0.11 30.72 3.51
N GLU A 32 -0.31 30.07 2.42
CA GLU A 32 -1.34 30.60 1.53
C GLU A 32 -2.64 30.89 2.31
N ARG A 33 -3.06 29.95 3.18
CA ARG A 33 -4.25 30.11 4.04
C ARG A 33 -4.15 31.31 4.98
N MET A 34 -3.00 31.48 5.65
CA MET A 34 -2.78 32.62 6.56
C MET A 34 -2.83 33.95 5.82
N SER A 35 -2.19 34.05 4.65
CA SER A 35 -2.18 35.27 3.84
C SER A 35 -3.57 35.67 3.33
N LEU A 36 -4.47 34.69 3.11
CA LEU A 36 -5.84 34.93 2.68
C LEU A 36 -6.73 35.39 3.85
N ILE A 37 -6.47 34.90 5.07
CA ILE A 37 -7.13 35.37 6.30
C ILE A 37 -6.73 36.81 6.61
N GLU A 38 -5.42 37.13 6.52
CA GLU A 38 -4.89 38.48 6.79
C GLU A 38 -5.39 39.54 5.79
N LYS A 39 -5.70 39.12 4.55
CA LYS A 39 -6.28 40.00 3.51
C LYS A 39 -7.79 40.23 3.67
N GLY A 40 -8.42 39.74 4.74
CA GLY A 40 -9.83 40.01 5.06
C GLY A 40 -10.83 39.36 4.09
N LYS A 41 -10.41 38.39 3.28
CA LYS A 41 -11.30 37.64 2.40
C LYS A 41 -11.99 36.58 3.24
N ASP A 42 -13.32 36.51 3.17
CA ASP A 42 -14.11 35.51 3.89
C ASP A 42 -13.78 34.10 3.36
N VAL A 43 -12.78 33.48 3.97
CA VAL A 43 -12.27 32.15 3.64
C VAL A 43 -13.17 31.05 4.17
N SER A 44 -14.20 31.39 4.96
CA SER A 44 -15.12 30.41 5.53
C SER A 44 -15.98 29.72 4.47
N GLU A 45 -16.32 30.39 3.36
CA GLU A 45 -17.02 29.79 2.21
C GLU A 45 -16.11 28.94 1.31
N ILE A 46 -14.84 29.34 1.10
CA ILE A 46 -13.89 28.61 0.25
C ILE A 46 -13.33 27.36 0.97
N TYR A 47 -13.15 27.44 2.29
CA TYR A 47 -12.73 26.34 3.15
C TYR A 47 -13.89 25.75 3.95
N ALA A 48 -15.15 26.02 3.54
CA ALA A 48 -16.32 25.33 4.05
C ALA A 48 -16.00 23.85 4.00
N LYS A 49 -15.93 23.26 5.20
CA LYS A 49 -15.41 21.93 5.53
C LYS A 49 -15.87 20.92 4.47
N ARG A 50 -15.10 20.77 3.39
CA ARG A 50 -15.08 19.52 2.64
C ARG A 50 -14.53 18.57 3.67
N GLU A 51 -15.45 17.94 4.41
CA GLU A 51 -15.18 16.69 5.06
C GLU A 51 -14.76 15.78 3.93
N ILE A 52 -13.46 15.81 3.61
CA ILE A 52 -12.79 14.77 2.89
C ILE A 52 -12.93 13.60 3.85
N LYS A 53 -14.09 12.94 3.80
CA LYS A 53 -14.31 11.63 4.36
C LYS A 53 -13.35 10.78 3.56
N PHE A 54 -12.11 10.74 4.01
CA PHE A 54 -11.14 9.71 3.72
C PHE A 54 -11.80 8.42 4.19
N ARG A 55 -12.74 7.90 3.39
CA ARG A 55 -13.28 6.56 3.50
C ARG A 55 -12.19 5.66 2.95
N VAL A 56 -11.05 5.65 3.64
CA VAL A 56 -9.95 4.75 3.34
C VAL A 56 -10.58 3.36 3.43
N PRO A 57 -10.52 2.55 2.36
CA PRO A 57 -11.14 1.24 2.36
C PRO A 57 -10.25 0.27 3.15
N TRP A 58 -10.12 0.49 4.46
CA TRP A 58 -9.33 -0.34 5.38
C TRP A 58 -9.70 -1.82 5.24
N LEU A 59 -10.98 -2.11 4.99
CA LEU A 59 -11.45 -3.47 4.74
C LEU A 59 -10.87 -4.07 3.46
N LYS A 60 -10.79 -3.30 2.35
CA LYS A 60 -10.16 -3.79 1.11
C LYS A 60 -8.68 -4.08 1.31
N ILE A 61 -7.98 -3.17 1.98
CA ILE A 61 -6.54 -3.31 2.24
C ILE A 61 -6.31 -4.56 3.10
N GLY A 62 -7.11 -4.75 4.16
CA GLY A 62 -7.05 -5.93 5.01
C GLY A 62 -7.29 -7.23 4.23
N ILE A 63 -8.31 -7.27 3.38
CA ILE A 63 -8.60 -8.45 2.55
C ILE A 63 -7.40 -8.75 1.63
N ILE A 64 -6.92 -7.78 0.85
CA ILE A 64 -5.76 -7.99 -0.05
C ILE A 64 -4.53 -8.49 0.71
N LEU A 65 -4.26 -7.92 1.89
CA LEU A 65 -3.13 -8.33 2.73
C LEU A 65 -3.28 -9.77 3.23
N THR A 66 -4.50 -10.19 3.61
CA THR A 66 -4.76 -11.58 3.98
C THR A 66 -4.56 -12.55 2.81
N GLY A 67 -4.97 -12.18 1.59
CA GLY A 67 -4.72 -12.97 0.39
C GLY A 67 -3.24 -13.17 0.10
N PHE A 68 -2.45 -12.10 0.22
CA PHE A 68 -1.00 -12.17 0.05
C PHE A 68 -0.34 -13.07 1.09
N SER A 69 -0.75 -12.94 2.37
CA SER A 69 -0.22 -13.77 3.47
C SER A 69 -0.56 -15.25 3.30
N PHE A 70 -1.82 -15.57 2.95
CA PHE A 70 -2.23 -16.95 2.67
C PHE A 70 -1.53 -17.52 1.44
N GLY A 71 -1.40 -16.74 0.36
CA GLY A 71 -0.67 -17.15 -0.84
C GLY A 71 0.79 -17.47 -0.55
N TRP A 72 1.44 -16.68 0.30
CA TRP A 72 2.82 -16.92 0.72
C TRP A 72 2.96 -18.22 1.53
N LEU A 73 2.10 -18.44 2.52
CA LEU A 73 2.11 -19.65 3.33
C LEU A 73 1.83 -20.90 2.48
N ALA A 74 0.83 -20.83 1.60
CA ALA A 74 0.50 -21.93 0.70
C ALA A 74 1.66 -22.25 -0.25
N ALA A 75 2.29 -21.22 -0.84
CA ALA A 75 3.44 -21.39 -1.72
C ALA A 75 4.59 -22.13 -1.03
N PHE A 76 4.90 -21.75 0.22
CA PHE A 76 5.99 -22.36 0.98
C PHE A 76 5.70 -23.82 1.35
N ILE A 77 4.47 -24.13 1.79
CA ILE A 77 4.07 -25.51 2.10
C ILE A 77 4.12 -26.38 0.83
N ILE A 78 3.62 -25.87 -0.30
CA ILE A 78 3.61 -26.61 -1.56
C ILE A 78 5.04 -26.87 -2.06
N SER A 79 5.93 -25.88 -2.00
CA SER A 79 7.34 -26.06 -2.38
C SER A 79 8.04 -27.09 -1.49
N ASP A 80 7.83 -27.02 -0.17
CA ASP A 80 8.45 -27.93 0.78
C ASP A 80 7.99 -29.39 0.58
N VAL A 81 6.69 -29.59 0.33
CA VAL A 81 6.13 -30.90 0.03
C VAL A 81 6.65 -31.45 -1.30
N LEU A 82 6.73 -30.63 -2.36
CA LEU A 82 7.25 -31.04 -3.67
C LEU A 82 8.71 -31.50 -3.59
N THR A 83 9.53 -30.76 -2.84
CA THR A 83 10.96 -31.03 -2.65
C THR A 83 11.17 -32.25 -1.76
N SER A 84 10.43 -32.36 -0.63
CA SER A 84 10.51 -33.49 0.30
C SER A 84 10.06 -34.81 -0.31
N ALA A 85 9.01 -34.79 -1.13
CA ALA A 85 8.47 -35.99 -1.77
C ALA A 85 9.28 -36.44 -3.00
N LYS A 86 10.36 -35.75 -3.38
CA LYS A 86 11.17 -35.99 -4.61
C LYS A 86 10.33 -36.12 -5.89
N ILE A 87 9.10 -35.57 -5.90
CA ILE A 87 8.17 -35.69 -7.02
C ILE A 87 8.71 -34.97 -8.26
N MET A 88 9.35 -33.82 -8.04
CA MET A 88 10.08 -33.10 -9.08
C MET A 88 11.54 -32.90 -8.66
N ARG A 89 12.43 -33.74 -9.19
CA ARG A 89 13.86 -33.44 -9.20
C ARG A 89 14.09 -32.42 -10.32
N ASN A 90 14.57 -31.23 -9.97
CA ASN A 90 15.02 -30.19 -10.90
C ASN A 90 13.93 -29.26 -11.50
N TYR A 91 12.96 -28.83 -10.69
CA TYR A 91 12.05 -27.74 -11.06
C TYR A 91 12.55 -26.39 -10.52
N ASN A 92 12.21 -25.30 -11.19
CA ASN A 92 12.48 -23.96 -10.70
C ASN A 92 11.40 -23.57 -9.68
N GLU A 93 11.79 -23.36 -8.43
CA GLU A 93 10.87 -23.03 -7.33
C GLU A 93 10.30 -21.61 -7.45
N ALA A 94 11.09 -20.67 -8.01
CA ALA A 94 10.72 -19.26 -8.04
C ALA A 94 9.46 -18.94 -8.85
N PRO A 95 9.26 -19.47 -10.08
CA PRO A 95 8.02 -19.30 -10.84
C PRO A 95 6.80 -19.88 -10.14
N LEU A 96 6.98 -21.01 -9.42
CA LEU A 96 5.88 -21.70 -8.75
C LEU A 96 5.42 -20.92 -7.53
N ILE A 97 6.36 -20.43 -6.72
CA ILE A 97 6.08 -19.57 -5.56
C ILE A 97 5.41 -18.26 -6.01
N MET A 98 5.96 -17.61 -7.04
CA MET A 98 5.37 -16.39 -7.61
C MET A 98 3.94 -16.65 -8.11
N GLY A 99 3.73 -17.73 -8.88
CA GLY A 99 2.41 -18.08 -9.41
C GLY A 99 1.36 -18.25 -8.31
N ILE A 100 1.69 -18.97 -7.23
CA ILE A 100 0.75 -19.21 -6.12
C ILE A 100 0.42 -17.90 -5.38
N ILE A 101 1.42 -17.06 -5.10
CA ILE A 101 1.20 -15.77 -4.43
C ILE A 101 0.31 -14.86 -5.28
N PHE A 102 0.60 -14.75 -6.58
CA PHE A 102 -0.20 -13.92 -7.49
C PHE A 102 -1.63 -14.43 -7.63
N LEU A 103 -1.84 -15.75 -7.69
CA LEU A 103 -3.17 -16.34 -7.76
C LEU A 103 -4.01 -16.03 -6.51
N PHE A 104 -3.46 -16.26 -5.31
CA PHE A 104 -4.16 -15.96 -4.06
C PHE A 104 -4.41 -14.47 -3.87
N THR A 105 -3.44 -13.62 -4.25
CA THR A 105 -3.61 -12.17 -4.23
C THR A 105 -4.71 -11.72 -5.19
N ALA A 106 -4.78 -12.29 -6.40
CA ALA A 106 -5.84 -11.99 -7.38
C ALA A 106 -7.23 -12.40 -6.88
N ILE A 107 -7.36 -13.60 -6.29
CA ILE A 107 -8.62 -14.06 -5.67
C ILE A 107 -9.06 -13.10 -4.57
N SER A 108 -8.11 -12.67 -3.74
CA SER A 108 -8.38 -11.74 -2.65
C SER A 108 -8.85 -10.37 -3.14
N ILE A 109 -8.31 -9.88 -4.25
CA ILE A 109 -8.78 -8.63 -4.88
C ILE A 109 -10.23 -8.78 -5.37
N LEU A 110 -10.59 -9.92 -5.95
CA LEU A 110 -11.98 -10.21 -6.35
C LEU A 110 -12.91 -10.20 -5.13
N VAL A 111 -12.52 -10.84 -4.03
CA VAL A 111 -13.29 -10.82 -2.77
C VAL A 111 -13.42 -9.40 -2.22
N ALA A 112 -12.34 -8.61 -2.25
CA ALA A 112 -12.35 -7.22 -1.81
C ALA A 112 -13.30 -6.35 -2.66
N TYR A 113 -13.44 -6.64 -3.96
CA TYR A 113 -14.40 -5.98 -4.83
C TYR A 113 -15.85 -6.27 -4.43
N PHE A 114 -16.18 -7.52 -4.10
CA PHE A 114 -17.52 -7.89 -3.64
C PHE A 114 -17.83 -7.33 -2.24
N ALA A 115 -16.85 -7.31 -1.34
CA ALA A 115 -17.01 -6.81 0.03
C ALA A 115 -17.27 -5.29 0.10
N ASP A 116 -16.82 -4.53 -0.90
CA ASP A 116 -17.02 -3.09 -0.97
C ASP A 116 -18.31 -2.66 -1.67
N LYS A 117 -19.17 -3.61 -2.08
CA LYS A 117 -20.49 -3.24 -2.56
C LYS A 117 -21.18 -2.42 -1.47
N PRO A 118 -21.61 -1.17 -1.76
CA PRO A 118 -22.32 -0.38 -0.77
C PRO A 118 -23.57 -1.18 -0.42
N LYS A 119 -23.71 -1.56 0.86
CA LYS A 119 -25.01 -1.97 1.39
C LYS A 119 -25.96 -0.81 1.10
N SER A 120 -26.76 -0.93 0.06
CA SER A 120 -27.92 -0.07 -0.13
C SER A 120 -28.72 -0.20 1.15
N LYS A 121 -28.87 0.91 1.88
CA LYS A 121 -29.76 1.01 3.04
C LYS A 121 -31.08 0.34 2.66
N GLN A 122 -31.39 -0.79 3.29
CA GLN A 122 -32.76 -1.25 3.48
C GLN A 122 -33.33 -0.46 4.65
#